data_AF-A0A0D9VCA9-F1
#
_entry.id   AF-A0A0D9VCA9-F1
#
_cell.length_a   1.000
_cell.length_b   1.000
_cell.length_c   1.000
_cell.angle_alpha   90.00
_cell.angle_beta   90.00
_cell.angle_gamma   90.00
#
_symmetry.space_group_name_H-M   'P 1'
#
loop_
_entity.id
_entity.type
_entity.pdbx_description
1 polymer ?
#
loop_
_entity_poly.entity_id
_entity_poly.type
_entity_poly.pdbx_seq_one_letter_code
_entity_poly.pdbx_strand_id
1 'polypeptide(L)'
;MQLLVEEKHLTSNQRTVLEKFRSNAEYYVCSCMNLNPGGAAHNAGRTPAGLLFIRPWNNLQYVSNAAFLLAVHSDTLSSLPFPLLLCPGDQSTSNSTSNSTNSTSDSTNSTPNSTNSTADSTNSDPDFTSSPPDSTNSGPDSTNSGVDIAATAEEVMEFAKSQADYILGTNPMNTSYLVGYGEKYPRRVHHRAASSASYRVDKEFIGCLQGFDSWYSAGVDNPNDLVGAVVGGPNARDVFTDHRGAYMQTEACTYNTAPMVGVFSKLMEMERRRRRWRPEGGDAPPSSGSPAAEEDDL
;
A
#
# COMPACT_ATOMS: atom_id res chain seq x y z
N MET A 1 16.47 -9.74 20.16
CA MET A 1 16.98 -9.93 18.79
C MET A 1 18.37 -9.29 18.72
N GLN A 2 19.38 -10.01 19.20
CA GLN A 2 20.70 -9.47 19.56
C GLN A 2 21.72 -9.46 18.39
N LEU A 3 21.30 -9.85 17.19
CA LEU A 3 22.22 -10.21 16.11
C LEU A 3 22.56 -9.09 15.11
N LEU A 4 21.79 -7.99 15.07
CA LEU A 4 21.98 -6.91 14.06
C LEU A 4 22.07 -5.49 14.64
N VAL A 5 21.82 -5.31 15.94
CA VAL A 5 21.75 -3.98 16.58
C VAL A 5 23.09 -3.57 17.18
N GLU A 6 23.89 -4.52 17.64
CA GLU A 6 25.22 -4.26 18.15
C GLU A 6 26.25 -4.73 17.13
N GLU A 7 26.57 -3.87 16.15
CA GLU A 7 27.63 -4.08 15.14
C GLU A 7 29.04 -4.27 15.74
N LYS A 8 29.13 -4.31 17.08
CA LYS A 8 30.36 -4.31 17.89
C LYS A 8 31.27 -5.52 17.63
N HIS A 9 30.76 -6.60 17.04
CA HIS A 9 31.52 -7.84 16.77
C HIS A 9 31.39 -8.38 15.34
N LEU A 10 31.00 -7.55 14.37
CA LEU A 10 30.90 -7.98 12.97
C LEU A 10 32.27 -7.99 12.28
N THR A 11 32.60 -9.09 11.61
CA THR A 11 33.72 -9.15 10.65
C THR A 11 33.45 -8.22 9.46
N SER A 12 34.50 -7.83 8.72
CA SER A 12 34.36 -6.98 7.52
C SER A 12 33.36 -7.54 6.51
N ASN A 13 33.39 -8.86 6.26
CA ASN A 13 32.45 -9.51 5.35
C ASN A 13 30.99 -9.42 5.84
N GLN A 14 30.76 -9.62 7.15
CA GLN A 14 29.42 -9.50 7.73
C GLN A 14 28.89 -8.07 7.64
N ARG A 15 29.76 -7.07 7.83
CA ARG A 15 29.38 -5.66 7.66
C ARG A 15 28.95 -5.36 6.23
N THR A 16 29.73 -5.78 5.23
CA THR A 16 29.37 -5.59 3.81
C THR A 16 28.04 -6.26 3.45
N VAL A 17 27.78 -7.47 3.96
CA VAL A 17 26.49 -8.15 3.75
C VAL A 17 25.35 -7.37 4.38
N LEU A 18 25.53 -6.84 5.59
CA LEU A 18 24.51 -6.05 6.28
C LEU A 18 24.23 -4.72 5.57
N GLU A 19 25.26 -4.04 5.08
CA GLU A 19 25.13 -2.82 4.27
C GLU A 19 24.32 -3.10 2.99
N LYS A 20 24.62 -4.20 2.30
CA LYS A 20 23.85 -4.61 1.12
C LYS A 20 22.40 -4.97 1.46
N PHE A 21 22.17 -5.64 2.58
CA PHE A 21 20.82 -5.94 3.05
C PHE A 21 20.03 -4.67 3.33
N ARG A 22 20.63 -3.67 4.02
CA ARG A 22 20.01 -2.36 4.27
C ARG A 22 19.64 -1.65 2.97
N SER A 23 20.59 -1.54 2.05
CA SER A 23 20.36 -0.91 0.74
C SER A 23 19.24 -1.60 -0.06
N ASN A 24 19.20 -2.93 -0.05
CA ASN A 24 18.12 -3.69 -0.70
C ASN A 24 16.76 -3.47 -0.02
N ALA A 25 16.73 -3.34 1.31
CA ALA A 25 15.51 -3.11 2.06
C ALA A 25 14.93 -1.71 1.77
N GLU A 26 15.77 -0.67 1.76
CA GLU A 26 15.39 0.70 1.39
C GLU A 26 14.88 0.75 -0.04
N TYR A 27 15.61 0.15 -0.99
CA TYR A 27 15.17 0.06 -2.38
C TYR A 27 13.80 -0.61 -2.53
N TYR A 28 13.53 -1.66 -1.74
CA TYR A 28 12.23 -2.34 -1.73
C TYR A 28 11.11 -1.45 -1.18
N VAL A 29 11.35 -0.74 -0.07
CA VAL A 29 10.38 0.22 0.50
C VAL A 29 10.08 1.33 -0.51
N CYS A 30 11.12 1.92 -1.11
CA CYS A 30 11.00 2.91 -2.17
C CYS A 30 10.21 2.38 -3.37
N SER A 31 10.45 1.13 -3.77
CA SER A 31 9.72 0.45 -4.84
C SER A 31 8.22 0.35 -4.54
N CYS A 32 7.86 0.03 -3.29
CA CYS A 32 6.47 -0.03 -2.84
C CYS A 32 5.81 1.36 -2.86
N MET A 33 6.56 2.40 -2.47
CA MET A 33 6.11 3.79 -2.45
C MET A 33 6.10 4.46 -3.85
N ASN A 34 6.56 3.76 -4.88
CA ASN A 34 6.72 4.29 -6.24
C ASN A 34 7.73 5.44 -6.35
N LEU A 35 8.82 5.37 -5.57
CA LEU A 35 9.84 6.42 -5.44
C LEU A 35 11.19 6.05 -6.07
N ASN A 36 11.34 4.84 -6.62
CA ASN A 36 12.56 4.49 -7.34
C ASN A 36 12.60 5.18 -8.72
N PRO A 37 13.78 5.60 -9.19
CA PRO A 37 13.94 6.20 -10.51
C PRO A 37 13.77 5.13 -11.58
N GLY A 38 13.41 5.53 -12.82
CA GLY A 38 13.17 4.58 -13.92
C GLY A 38 11.78 3.94 -13.94
N GLY A 39 10.82 4.50 -13.20
CA GLY A 39 9.39 4.24 -13.37
C GLY A 39 8.98 2.80 -13.08
N ALA A 40 8.07 2.26 -13.90
CA ALA A 40 7.44 0.95 -13.66
C ALA A 40 8.42 -0.24 -13.66
N ALA A 41 9.62 -0.10 -14.23
CA ALA A 41 10.63 -1.16 -14.22
C ALA A 41 11.27 -1.37 -12.84
N HIS A 42 11.24 -0.35 -11.98
CA HIS A 42 11.91 -0.34 -10.67
C HIS A 42 10.95 -0.24 -9.48
N ASN A 43 9.67 0.02 -9.77
CA ASN A 43 8.62 0.18 -8.76
C ASN A 43 7.63 -0.97 -8.82
N ALA A 44 7.01 -1.27 -7.69
CA ALA A 44 6.01 -2.31 -7.59
C ALA A 44 4.77 -1.93 -8.41
N GLY A 45 4.28 -2.86 -9.22
CA GLY A 45 3.04 -2.68 -9.98
C GLY A 45 1.84 -2.43 -9.06
N ARG A 46 0.80 -1.79 -9.60
CA ARG A 46 -0.46 -1.54 -8.88
C ARG A 46 -1.66 -1.87 -9.75
N THR A 47 -2.74 -2.31 -9.14
CA THR A 47 -4.05 -2.36 -9.79
C THR A 47 -4.62 -0.95 -9.98
N PRO A 48 -5.64 -0.74 -10.83
CA PRO A 48 -6.32 0.54 -10.96
C PRO A 48 -6.79 1.15 -9.64
N ALA A 49 -7.22 0.33 -8.67
CA ALA A 49 -7.63 0.79 -7.34
C ALA A 49 -6.49 0.89 -6.31
N GLY A 50 -5.22 0.79 -6.73
CA GLY A 50 -4.06 1.08 -5.89
C GLY A 50 -3.53 -0.06 -5.02
N LEU A 51 -4.01 -1.30 -5.22
CA LEU A 51 -3.44 -2.48 -4.57
C LEU A 51 -2.09 -2.80 -5.20
N LEU A 52 -1.05 -3.06 -4.40
CA LEU A 52 0.22 -3.60 -4.91
C LEU A 52 -0.03 -4.91 -5.68
N PHE A 53 0.52 -5.03 -6.88
CA PHE A 53 0.32 -6.17 -7.75
C PHE A 53 1.64 -6.67 -8.32
N ILE A 54 2.08 -7.82 -7.81
CA ILE A 54 3.34 -8.46 -8.20
C ILE A 54 3.10 -9.57 -9.22
N ARG A 55 2.10 -10.43 -8.98
CA ARG A 55 1.78 -11.53 -9.90
C ARG A 55 0.36 -12.07 -9.69
N PRO A 56 -0.23 -12.77 -10.68
CA PRO A 56 -1.60 -13.27 -10.59
C PRO A 56 -1.84 -14.35 -9.52
N TRP A 57 -0.86 -15.23 -9.27
CA TRP A 57 -1.03 -16.33 -8.31
C TRP A 57 -0.83 -15.83 -6.88
N ASN A 58 -1.91 -15.82 -6.09
CA ASN A 58 -1.93 -15.45 -4.68
C ASN A 58 -1.24 -14.10 -4.43
N ASN A 59 -1.73 -13.03 -5.05
CA ASN A 59 -1.08 -11.72 -5.00
C ASN A 59 -1.05 -11.14 -3.58
N LEU A 60 -2.08 -11.40 -2.76
CA LEU A 60 -2.14 -10.88 -1.39
C LEU A 60 -1.03 -11.41 -0.49
N GLN A 61 -0.30 -12.47 -0.86
CA GLN A 61 0.94 -12.83 -0.18
C GLN A 61 1.97 -11.68 -0.23
N TYR A 62 2.10 -11.00 -1.38
CA TYR A 62 3.06 -9.93 -1.55
C TYR A 62 2.58 -8.66 -0.89
N VAL A 63 1.28 -8.38 -1.03
CA VAL A 63 0.64 -7.21 -0.41
C VAL A 63 0.76 -7.26 1.10
N SER A 64 0.45 -8.39 1.73
CA SER A 64 0.48 -8.51 3.18
C SER A 64 1.91 -8.40 3.74
N ASN A 65 2.88 -9.04 3.07
CA ASN A 65 4.30 -8.91 3.43
C ASN A 65 4.80 -7.47 3.23
N ALA A 66 4.44 -6.81 2.13
CA ALA A 66 4.80 -5.41 1.88
C ALA A 66 4.20 -4.49 2.95
N ALA A 67 2.90 -4.62 3.24
CA ALA A 67 2.23 -3.83 4.28
C ALA A 67 2.88 -4.02 5.66
N PHE A 68 3.25 -5.25 6.01
CA PHE A 68 3.97 -5.52 7.26
C PHE A 68 5.35 -4.85 7.28
N LEU A 69 6.13 -4.98 6.21
CA LEU A 69 7.46 -4.37 6.13
C LEU A 69 7.39 -2.84 6.14
N LEU A 70 6.46 -2.24 5.41
CA LEU A 70 6.20 -0.81 5.42
C LEU A 70 5.84 -0.32 6.83
N ALA A 71 4.97 -1.06 7.53
CA ALA A 71 4.56 -0.71 8.89
C ALA A 71 5.70 -0.79 9.92
N VAL A 72 6.59 -1.77 9.78
CA VAL A 72 7.80 -1.88 10.62
C VAL A 72 8.83 -0.80 10.24
N HIS A 73 8.96 -0.52 8.94
CA HIS A 73 9.93 0.46 8.45
C HIS A 73 9.55 1.89 8.84
N SER A 74 8.27 2.26 8.80
CA SER A 74 7.82 3.57 9.28
C SER A 74 8.14 3.81 10.77
N ASP A 75 8.07 2.78 11.61
CA ASP A 75 8.47 2.89 13.02
C ASP A 75 9.97 3.11 13.14
N THR A 76 10.75 2.42 12.30
CA THR A 76 12.19 2.63 12.21
C THR A 76 12.49 4.07 11.82
N LEU A 77 11.85 4.60 10.77
CA LEU A 77 11.99 5.99 10.33
C LEU A 77 11.57 6.97 11.43
N SER A 78 10.47 6.71 12.13
CA SER A 78 9.98 7.55 13.22
C SER A 78 10.96 7.64 14.40
N SER A 79 11.87 6.67 14.54
CA SER A 79 12.91 6.69 15.59
C SER A 79 14.16 7.46 15.20
N LEU A 80 14.29 7.88 13.93
CA LEU A 80 15.43 8.64 13.44
C LEU A 80 15.28 10.14 13.76
N PRO A 81 16.40 10.87 13.94
CA PRO A 81 16.36 12.33 14.11
C PRO A 81 15.68 13.06 12.95
N PHE A 82 15.76 12.48 11.75
CA PHE A 82 15.10 12.95 10.54
C PHE A 82 14.24 11.80 9.99
N PRO A 83 12.91 11.79 10.23
CA PRO A 83 12.01 10.68 9.89
C PRO A 83 11.60 10.69 8.41
N LEU A 84 12.60 10.68 7.53
CA LEU A 84 12.44 10.78 6.09
C LEU A 84 13.11 9.60 5.39
N LEU A 85 12.35 8.85 4.61
CA LEU A 85 12.84 7.90 3.64
C LEU A 85 13.46 8.66 2.47
N LEU A 86 14.73 8.42 2.20
CA LEU A 86 15.43 8.97 1.04
C LEU A 86 15.65 7.85 0.04
N CYS A 87 14.97 7.93 -1.10
CA CYS A 87 15.12 6.95 -2.16
C CYS A 87 16.30 7.32 -3.08
N PRO A 88 16.90 6.34 -3.77
CA PRO A 88 17.94 6.66 -4.75
C PRO A 88 17.39 7.65 -5.78
N GLY A 89 17.99 8.82 -5.92
CA GLY A 89 17.65 9.74 -7.00
C GLY A 89 18.18 9.27 -8.34
N ASP A 90 17.53 9.65 -9.43
CA ASP A 90 18.15 9.54 -10.75
C ASP A 90 19.38 10.45 -10.76
N GLN A 91 20.58 9.89 -10.90
CA GLN A 91 21.83 10.67 -10.97
C GLN A 91 21.97 11.42 -12.31
N SER A 92 20.87 11.80 -12.95
CA SER A 92 20.89 12.60 -14.18
C SER A 92 20.86 14.11 -13.93
N THR A 93 20.60 14.58 -12.70
CA THR A 93 20.59 16.03 -12.38
C THR A 93 21.08 16.38 -10.97
N SER A 94 22.34 16.08 -10.65
CA SER A 94 23.02 16.77 -9.54
C SER A 94 24.53 16.79 -9.70
N ASN A 95 25.03 17.42 -10.76
CA ASN A 95 26.31 18.15 -10.66
C ASN A 95 26.06 19.48 -9.93
N SER A 96 25.61 19.39 -8.67
CA SER A 96 25.84 20.46 -7.72
C SER A 96 27.22 20.19 -7.15
N THR A 97 28.24 20.56 -7.91
CA THR A 97 29.58 20.73 -7.37
C THR A 97 29.48 21.67 -6.17
N SER A 98 30.00 21.23 -5.03
CA SER A 98 30.32 22.11 -3.91
C SER A 98 31.29 23.18 -4.41
N ASN A 99 30.77 24.28 -4.93
CA ASN A 99 31.59 25.38 -5.39
C ASN A 99 31.75 26.38 -4.24
N SER A 100 32.85 26.23 -3.52
CA SER A 100 33.45 27.28 -2.73
C SER A 100 33.55 28.55 -3.59
N THR A 101 32.83 29.59 -3.20
CA THR A 101 32.95 30.91 -3.82
C THR A 101 34.33 31.50 -3.51
N ASN A 102 35.26 31.39 -4.44
CA ASN A 102 36.36 32.33 -4.57
C ASN A 102 36.17 33.10 -5.87
N SER A 103 35.83 34.37 -5.70
CA SER A 103 35.73 35.37 -6.76
C SER A 103 37.10 35.61 -7.40
N THR A 104 37.18 35.52 -8.74
CA THR A 104 37.99 36.42 -9.58
C THR A 104 37.67 36.27 -11.08
N SER A 105 37.30 37.40 -11.67
CA SER A 105 37.62 37.96 -13.00
C SER A 105 37.60 37.10 -14.29
N ASP A 106 36.53 37.33 -15.06
CA ASP A 106 36.51 37.84 -16.46
C ASP A 106 37.51 37.30 -17.50
N SER A 107 37.00 36.71 -18.58
CA SER A 107 37.42 36.99 -19.97
C SER A 107 36.55 36.26 -21.02
N THR A 108 35.98 37.09 -21.87
CA THR A 108 35.40 36.89 -23.20
C THR A 108 36.01 35.78 -24.06
N ASN A 109 35.20 35.07 -24.85
CA ASN A 109 35.30 35.19 -26.31
C ASN A 109 34.07 34.67 -27.07
N SER A 110 33.62 35.50 -28.00
CA SER A 110 32.55 35.27 -28.98
C SER A 110 33.02 34.36 -30.12
N THR A 111 32.12 33.58 -30.73
CA THR A 111 31.66 33.72 -32.15
C THR A 111 31.04 32.43 -32.74
N PRO A 112 30.23 32.55 -33.83
CA PRO A 112 29.09 31.66 -34.13
C PRO A 112 29.18 30.96 -35.52
N ASN A 113 28.31 29.98 -35.79
CA ASN A 113 27.66 29.74 -37.10
C ASN A 113 26.65 28.57 -37.00
N SER A 114 25.35 28.79 -37.28
CA SER A 114 24.64 28.63 -38.57
C SER A 114 24.65 27.22 -39.15
N THR A 115 23.47 26.63 -39.42
CA THR A 115 22.78 26.72 -40.73
C THR A 115 21.44 25.95 -40.77
N ASN A 116 20.43 26.63 -41.34
CA ASN A 116 19.32 26.21 -42.23
C ASN A 116 18.31 25.12 -41.78
N SER A 117 17.03 25.47 -41.56
CA SER A 117 15.92 25.63 -42.55
C SER A 117 15.34 24.27 -42.98
N THR A 118 14.07 23.95 -42.74
CA THR A 118 12.90 24.48 -43.47
C THR A 118 11.59 24.10 -42.78
N ALA A 119 10.54 24.91 -43.01
CA ALA A 119 9.16 24.69 -42.61
C ALA A 119 8.35 24.05 -43.77
N ASP A 120 7.34 23.25 -43.44
CA ASP A 120 6.21 23.00 -44.33
C ASP A 120 4.91 23.08 -43.54
N SER A 121 3.94 23.78 -44.12
CA SER A 121 2.64 24.13 -43.58
C SER A 121 1.59 23.57 -44.54
N THR A 122 0.66 22.74 -44.06
CA THR A 122 -0.60 22.51 -44.78
C THR A 122 -1.78 22.55 -43.80
N ASN A 123 -2.66 23.51 -44.02
CA ASN A 123 -3.98 23.66 -43.41
C ASN A 123 -5.01 22.80 -44.15
N SER A 124 -5.99 22.25 -43.44
CA SER A 124 -7.32 21.85 -43.98
C SER A 124 -8.35 21.80 -42.84
N ASP A 125 -9.19 22.84 -42.78
CA ASP A 125 -10.60 23.03 -42.35
C ASP A 125 -11.30 22.25 -41.20
N PRO A 126 -12.37 22.83 -40.59
CA PRO A 126 -12.92 22.45 -39.28
C PRO A 126 -14.16 21.55 -39.38
N ASP A 127 -14.28 20.53 -38.52
CA ASP A 127 -15.51 19.73 -38.39
C ASP A 127 -16.14 19.91 -37.00
N PHE A 128 -17.40 20.36 -37.03
CA PHE A 128 -18.30 20.51 -35.89
C PHE A 128 -18.98 19.16 -35.62
N THR A 129 -18.58 18.45 -34.57
CA THR A 129 -19.46 17.44 -33.96
C THR A 129 -19.52 17.61 -32.44
N SER A 130 -20.74 17.87 -31.99
CA SER A 130 -21.15 18.04 -30.60
C SER A 130 -20.99 16.74 -29.81
N SER A 131 -20.13 16.74 -28.78
CA SER A 131 -20.10 15.74 -27.71
C SER A 131 -20.48 16.37 -26.36
N PRO A 132 -21.16 15.66 -25.43
CA PRO A 132 -21.58 16.19 -24.13
C PRO A 132 -20.38 16.45 -23.20
N PRO A 133 -20.55 17.22 -22.10
CA PRO A 133 -19.44 17.85 -21.39
C PRO A 133 -18.54 16.82 -20.69
N ASP A 134 -17.25 16.93 -21.02
CA ASP A 134 -16.14 16.30 -20.32
C ASP A 134 -16.10 16.82 -18.87
N SER A 135 -16.42 15.95 -17.92
CA SER A 135 -16.16 16.19 -16.51
C SER A 135 -14.66 16.12 -16.27
N THR A 136 -14.00 17.26 -16.43
CA THR A 136 -12.60 17.46 -16.03
C THR A 136 -12.49 17.34 -14.51
N ASN A 137 -12.25 16.13 -14.02
CA ASN A 137 -11.52 16.00 -12.75
C ASN A 137 -10.08 16.37 -13.06
N SER A 138 -9.76 17.64 -12.88
CA SER A 138 -8.41 18.13 -12.74
C SER A 138 -7.76 17.37 -11.58
N GLY A 139 -7.04 16.30 -11.90
CA GLY A 139 -6.00 15.77 -11.02
C GLY A 139 -4.99 16.88 -10.73
N PRO A 140 -4.26 16.81 -9.61
CA PRO A 140 -3.35 17.86 -9.20
C PRO A 140 -2.39 18.21 -10.34
N ASP A 141 -2.48 19.47 -10.75
CA ASP A 141 -1.63 20.12 -11.73
C ASP A 141 -0.17 19.95 -11.33
N SER A 142 0.58 19.23 -12.15
CA SER A 142 2.01 19.01 -11.95
C SER A 142 2.77 20.27 -12.38
N THR A 143 2.71 21.30 -11.53
CA THR A 143 3.66 22.41 -11.62
C THR A 143 5.01 21.92 -11.08
N ASN A 144 6.00 21.87 -11.97
CA ASN A 144 7.40 21.50 -11.71
C ASN A 144 7.97 22.12 -10.41
N SER A 145 8.16 21.30 -9.38
CA SER A 145 8.97 21.63 -8.20
C SER A 145 9.55 20.35 -7.57
N GLY A 146 10.62 19.82 -8.15
CA GLY A 146 11.38 18.68 -7.61
C GLY A 146 10.64 17.35 -7.72
N VAL A 147 11.29 16.30 -8.21
CA VAL A 147 10.74 14.95 -8.09
C VAL A 147 10.73 14.63 -6.59
N ASP A 148 9.57 14.34 -6.01
CA ASP A 148 9.45 13.85 -4.64
C ASP A 148 10.12 12.47 -4.55
N ILE A 149 11.43 12.42 -4.30
CA ILE A 149 12.22 11.18 -4.12
C ILE A 149 12.26 10.79 -2.62
N ALA A 150 11.30 11.29 -1.84
CA ALA A 150 11.27 11.10 -0.40
C ALA A 150 9.86 10.84 0.11
N ALA A 151 9.76 10.13 1.23
CA ALA A 151 8.51 9.95 1.96
C ALA A 151 8.76 9.99 3.47
N THR A 152 7.85 10.61 4.20
CA THR A 152 7.83 10.62 5.66
C THR A 152 7.45 9.25 6.22
N ALA A 153 7.78 9.02 7.49
CA ALA A 153 7.30 7.84 8.21
C ALA A 153 5.76 7.71 8.20
N GLU A 154 5.05 8.84 8.26
CA GLU A 154 3.59 8.88 8.23
C GLU A 154 3.05 8.40 6.88
N GLU A 155 3.57 8.91 5.76
CA GLU A 155 3.16 8.50 4.41
C GLU A 155 3.42 7.00 4.17
N VAL A 156 4.54 6.47 4.66
CA VAL A 156 4.86 5.03 4.57
C VAL A 156 3.83 4.20 5.36
N MET A 157 3.46 4.64 6.56
CA MET A 157 2.45 3.96 7.38
C MET A 157 1.04 4.10 6.79
N GLU A 158 0.68 5.25 6.22
CA GLU A 158 -0.60 5.45 5.55
C GLU A 158 -0.73 4.56 4.32
N PHE A 159 0.33 4.39 3.55
CA PHE A 159 0.33 3.45 2.44
C PHE A 159 0.18 2.00 2.95
N ALA A 160 0.89 1.60 4.00
CA ALA A 160 0.70 0.28 4.62
C ALA A 160 -0.75 0.05 5.08
N LYS A 161 -1.36 1.08 5.69
CA LYS A 161 -2.77 1.06 6.10
C LYS A 161 -3.70 0.93 4.90
N SER A 162 -3.46 1.64 3.79
CA SER A 162 -4.29 1.54 2.58
C SER A 162 -4.34 0.11 2.03
N GLN A 163 -3.22 -0.63 2.08
CA GLN A 163 -3.17 -2.02 1.64
C GLN A 163 -3.97 -2.93 2.58
N ALA A 164 -3.91 -2.67 3.90
CA ALA A 164 -4.72 -3.38 4.88
C ALA A 164 -6.23 -3.08 4.72
N ASP A 165 -6.60 -1.82 4.52
CA ASP A 165 -7.97 -1.39 4.29
C ASP A 165 -8.54 -2.01 3.00
N TYR A 166 -7.73 -2.09 1.94
CA TYR A 166 -8.10 -2.79 0.71
C TYR A 166 -8.41 -4.26 0.99
N ILE A 167 -7.53 -4.97 1.73
CA ILE A 167 -7.76 -6.36 2.14
C ILE A 167 -9.05 -6.49 2.95
N LEU A 168 -9.37 -5.51 3.80
CA LEU A 168 -10.54 -5.55 4.67
C LEU A 168 -11.86 -5.17 3.98
N GLY A 169 -11.83 -4.57 2.79
CA GLY A 169 -13.02 -4.30 1.99
C GLY A 169 -13.06 -2.97 1.26
N THR A 170 -12.09 -2.08 1.48
CA THR A 170 -11.97 -0.78 0.78
C THR A 170 -11.41 -1.00 -0.62
N ASN A 171 -12.21 -1.65 -1.46
CA ASN A 171 -11.88 -2.03 -2.82
C ASN A 171 -13.13 -1.96 -3.72
N PRO A 172 -12.97 -1.95 -5.06
CA PRO A 172 -14.11 -1.81 -5.99
C PRO A 172 -15.19 -2.89 -5.85
N MET A 173 -14.85 -4.05 -5.28
CA MET A 173 -15.77 -5.16 -5.07
C MET A 173 -16.54 -5.06 -3.75
N ASN A 174 -16.22 -4.08 -2.89
CA ASN A 174 -16.68 -3.94 -1.51
C ASN A 174 -16.66 -5.29 -0.76
N THR A 175 -15.56 -6.03 -0.92
CA THR A 175 -15.43 -7.42 -0.45
C THR A 175 -14.20 -7.54 0.43
N SER A 176 -14.37 -8.02 1.67
CA SER A 176 -13.24 -8.38 2.50
C SER A 176 -12.56 -9.63 1.95
N TYR A 177 -11.25 -9.59 1.79
CA TYR A 177 -10.43 -10.77 1.49
C TYR A 177 -9.94 -11.48 2.77
N LEU A 178 -10.35 -11.00 3.95
CA LEU A 178 -10.24 -11.69 5.23
C LEU A 178 -11.53 -12.47 5.48
N VAL A 179 -11.45 -13.79 5.43
CA VAL A 179 -12.61 -14.69 5.58
C VAL A 179 -13.23 -14.51 6.97
N GLY A 180 -14.55 -14.32 7.01
CA GLY A 180 -15.31 -14.09 8.24
C GLY A 180 -15.33 -12.65 8.74
N TYR A 181 -14.77 -11.70 7.98
CA TYR A 181 -14.79 -10.27 8.31
C TYR A 181 -15.59 -9.46 7.29
N GLY A 182 -16.32 -8.44 7.77
CA GLY A 182 -17.16 -7.57 6.94
C GLY A 182 -18.47 -8.22 6.48
N GLU A 183 -19.31 -7.44 5.81
CA GLU A 183 -20.61 -7.91 5.31
C GLU A 183 -20.49 -8.90 4.14
N LYS A 184 -19.42 -8.78 3.35
CA LYS A 184 -19.16 -9.58 2.16
C LYS A 184 -17.73 -10.10 2.18
N TYR A 185 -17.57 -11.42 2.13
CA TYR A 185 -16.28 -12.12 2.11
C TYR A 185 -16.36 -13.45 1.33
N PRO A 186 -15.23 -14.01 0.86
CA PRO A 186 -15.20 -15.30 0.17
C PRO A 186 -15.78 -16.45 0.99
N ARG A 187 -16.78 -17.12 0.43
CA ARG A 187 -17.44 -18.32 1.00
C ARG A 187 -16.95 -19.61 0.36
N ARG A 188 -16.28 -19.54 -0.79
CA ARG A 188 -15.84 -20.69 -1.58
C ARG A 188 -14.32 -20.70 -1.71
N VAL A 189 -13.66 -20.60 -0.55
CA VAL A 189 -12.20 -20.64 -0.39
C VAL A 189 -11.63 -21.99 -0.84
N HIS A 190 -10.50 -21.98 -1.54
CA HIS A 190 -9.78 -23.18 -1.95
C HIS A 190 -9.06 -23.81 -0.75
N HIS A 191 -9.81 -24.48 0.11
CA HIS A 191 -9.28 -25.15 1.29
C HIS A 191 -10.05 -26.42 1.60
N ARG A 192 -9.38 -27.58 1.58
CA ARG A 192 -10.03 -28.90 1.67
C ARG A 192 -10.93 -29.03 2.90
N ALA A 193 -10.39 -28.75 4.08
CA ALA A 193 -11.16 -28.87 5.32
C ALA A 193 -12.28 -27.81 5.46
N ALA A 194 -12.22 -26.71 4.70
CA ALA A 194 -13.31 -25.74 4.66
C ALA A 194 -14.46 -26.28 3.81
N SER A 195 -14.14 -26.84 2.63
CA SER A 195 -15.11 -27.37 1.67
C SER A 195 -15.75 -28.70 2.05
N SER A 196 -15.03 -29.56 2.78
CA SER A 196 -15.53 -30.88 3.18
C SER A 196 -16.47 -30.77 4.38
N ALA A 197 -17.46 -31.66 4.45
CA ALA A 197 -18.29 -31.79 5.64
C ALA A 197 -17.40 -32.05 6.87
N SER A 198 -17.73 -31.43 8.00
CA SER A 198 -17.05 -31.70 9.26
C SER A 198 -17.39 -33.09 9.76
N TYR A 199 -16.42 -33.80 10.33
CA TYR A 199 -16.64 -35.09 11.00
C TYR A 199 -17.70 -35.04 12.11
N ARG A 200 -17.95 -33.85 12.66
CA ARG A 200 -19.00 -33.62 13.67
C ARG A 200 -20.41 -33.69 13.09
N VAL A 201 -20.55 -33.40 11.80
CA VAL A 201 -21.83 -33.34 11.08
C VAL A 201 -22.05 -34.63 10.29
N ASP A 202 -21.01 -35.10 9.61
CA ASP A 202 -21.04 -36.32 8.80
C ASP A 202 -19.89 -37.25 9.22
N LYS A 203 -20.23 -38.44 9.70
CA LYS A 203 -19.27 -39.46 10.16
C LYS A 203 -18.99 -40.50 9.08
N GLU A 204 -19.63 -40.40 7.91
CA GLU A 204 -19.44 -41.33 6.82
C GLU A 204 -18.00 -41.32 6.33
N PHE A 205 -17.56 -42.47 5.84
CA PHE A 205 -16.24 -42.60 5.26
C PHE A 205 -16.16 -41.83 3.94
N ILE A 206 -15.19 -40.92 3.84
CA ILE A 206 -14.93 -40.18 2.61
C ILE A 206 -14.04 -41.01 1.68
N GLY A 207 -14.61 -41.46 0.57
CA GLY A 207 -13.87 -42.19 -0.47
C GLY A 207 -12.82 -41.33 -1.19
N CYS A 208 -11.86 -41.98 -1.86
CA CYS A 208 -10.68 -41.32 -2.44
C CYS A 208 -11.00 -40.14 -3.38
N LEU A 209 -12.00 -40.28 -4.24
CA LEU A 209 -12.42 -39.24 -5.20
C LEU A 209 -13.65 -38.45 -4.72
N GLN A 210 -14.33 -38.92 -3.68
CA GLN A 210 -15.54 -38.30 -3.17
C GLN A 210 -15.28 -36.86 -2.71
N GLY A 211 -14.09 -36.61 -2.14
CA GLY A 211 -13.54 -35.28 -1.85
C GLY A 211 -13.73 -34.28 -3.01
N PHE A 212 -13.37 -34.74 -4.20
CA PHE A 212 -13.41 -33.96 -5.43
C PHE A 212 -14.82 -33.86 -6.02
N ASP A 213 -15.51 -35.00 -6.06
CA ASP A 213 -16.81 -35.14 -6.71
C ASP A 213 -17.93 -34.44 -5.93
N SER A 214 -17.95 -34.63 -4.61
CA SER A 214 -19.03 -34.16 -3.72
C SER A 214 -18.78 -32.77 -3.18
N TRP A 215 -17.52 -32.46 -2.83
CA TRP A 215 -17.19 -31.17 -2.25
C TRP A 215 -16.51 -30.27 -3.26
N TYR A 216 -15.27 -30.52 -3.69
CA TYR A 216 -14.44 -29.57 -4.48
C TYR A 216 -15.20 -28.88 -5.62
N SER A 217 -15.92 -29.66 -6.42
CA SER A 217 -16.63 -29.16 -7.61
C SER A 217 -18.00 -28.55 -7.30
N ALA A 218 -18.45 -28.59 -6.04
CA ALA A 218 -19.78 -28.12 -5.67
C ALA A 218 -19.93 -26.60 -5.88
N GLY A 219 -21.08 -26.22 -6.43
CA GLY A 219 -21.46 -24.83 -6.70
C GLY A 219 -21.76 -24.00 -5.45
N VAL A 220 -21.74 -24.62 -4.27
CA VAL A 220 -22.20 -24.04 -3.00
C VAL A 220 -21.05 -23.52 -2.14
N ASP A 221 -21.42 -22.74 -1.14
CA ASP A 221 -20.57 -22.25 -0.05
C ASP A 221 -19.89 -23.40 0.69
N ASN A 222 -18.71 -23.12 1.23
CA ASN A 222 -18.02 -24.07 2.10
C ASN A 222 -18.86 -24.30 3.37
N PRO A 223 -19.05 -25.55 3.81
CA PRO A 223 -19.76 -25.85 5.05
C PRO A 223 -19.05 -25.33 6.30
N ASN A 224 -17.75 -25.02 6.23
CA ASN A 224 -16.99 -24.42 7.31
C ASN A 224 -16.31 -23.13 6.83
N ASP A 225 -16.62 -22.01 7.48
CA ASP A 225 -15.90 -20.75 7.27
C ASP A 225 -14.46 -20.89 7.78
N LEU A 226 -13.49 -20.57 6.92
CA LEU A 226 -12.07 -20.53 7.29
C LEU A 226 -11.73 -19.18 7.93
N VAL A 227 -12.38 -18.86 9.05
CA VAL A 227 -12.31 -17.54 9.70
C VAL A 227 -10.86 -17.14 9.97
N GLY A 228 -10.50 -15.91 9.60
CA GLY A 228 -9.16 -15.35 9.78
C GLY A 228 -8.18 -15.65 8.64
N ALA A 229 -8.58 -16.44 7.62
CA ALA A 229 -7.75 -16.62 6.44
C ALA A 229 -7.79 -15.38 5.53
N VAL A 230 -6.61 -14.93 5.09
CA VAL A 230 -6.49 -13.97 3.99
C VAL A 230 -6.31 -14.76 2.70
N VAL A 231 -7.25 -14.63 1.77
CA VAL A 231 -7.21 -15.35 0.48
C VAL A 231 -6.17 -14.74 -0.47
N GLY A 232 -6.02 -15.29 -1.68
CA GLY A 232 -5.09 -14.79 -2.70
C GLY A 232 -5.45 -13.44 -3.32
N GLY A 233 -6.73 -13.06 -3.25
CA GLY A 233 -7.24 -11.75 -3.64
C GLY A 233 -7.47 -11.55 -5.14
N PRO A 234 -7.69 -10.31 -5.58
CA PRO A 234 -8.17 -10.03 -6.92
C PRO A 234 -7.07 -10.17 -7.97
N ASN A 235 -7.46 -10.18 -9.25
CA ASN A 235 -6.53 -10.05 -10.36
C ASN A 235 -6.07 -8.59 -10.56
N ALA A 236 -5.24 -8.35 -11.58
CA ALA A 236 -4.66 -7.04 -11.89
C ALA A 236 -5.69 -5.92 -12.18
N ARG A 237 -6.97 -6.27 -12.37
CA ARG A 237 -8.09 -5.35 -12.66
C ARG A 237 -9.06 -5.24 -11.48
N ASP A 238 -8.62 -5.58 -10.27
CA ASP A 238 -9.44 -5.54 -9.05
C ASP A 238 -10.66 -6.49 -9.06
N VAL A 239 -10.69 -7.47 -9.97
CA VAL A 239 -11.79 -8.44 -10.07
C VAL A 239 -11.45 -9.71 -9.29
N PHE A 240 -12.40 -10.14 -8.46
CA PHE A 240 -12.34 -11.37 -7.67
C PHE A 240 -13.50 -12.32 -7.98
N THR A 241 -13.19 -13.60 -8.16
CA THR A 241 -14.15 -14.67 -8.41
C THR A 241 -14.16 -15.63 -7.22
N ASP A 242 -15.26 -15.63 -6.45
CA ASP A 242 -15.43 -16.54 -5.31
C ASP A 242 -15.83 -17.96 -5.78
N HIS A 243 -14.83 -18.68 -6.27
CA HIS A 243 -14.99 -20.02 -6.82
C HIS A 243 -13.78 -20.87 -6.43
N ARG A 244 -13.97 -22.08 -5.90
CA ARG A 244 -12.86 -22.94 -5.44
C ARG A 244 -11.86 -23.31 -6.52
N GLY A 245 -12.31 -23.43 -7.76
CA GLY A 245 -11.43 -23.64 -8.92
C GLY A 245 -10.60 -22.40 -9.30
N ALA A 246 -10.95 -21.20 -8.81
CA ALA A 246 -10.17 -19.98 -8.95
C ALA A 246 -9.05 -19.93 -7.89
N TYR A 247 -8.29 -21.03 -7.77
CA TYR A 247 -7.29 -21.23 -6.71
C TYR A 247 -6.28 -20.08 -6.62
N MET A 248 -5.93 -19.42 -7.71
CA MET A 248 -5.06 -18.23 -7.68
C MET A 248 -5.59 -17.10 -6.78
N GLN A 249 -6.90 -16.94 -6.72
CA GLN A 249 -7.59 -15.88 -5.98
C GLN A 249 -8.12 -16.40 -4.63
N THR A 250 -8.61 -17.63 -4.58
CA THR A 250 -9.25 -18.21 -3.40
C THR A 250 -8.31 -19.04 -2.52
N GLU A 251 -7.03 -19.18 -2.86
CA GLU A 251 -6.04 -19.87 -2.02
C GLU A 251 -5.96 -19.19 -0.65
N ALA A 252 -6.09 -19.98 0.43
CA ALA A 252 -5.86 -19.51 1.79
C ALA A 252 -4.52 -20.05 2.29
N CYS A 253 -3.60 -19.14 2.63
CA CYS A 253 -2.23 -19.51 3.01
C CYS A 253 -1.76 -18.77 4.26
N THR A 254 -0.96 -19.46 5.08
CA THR A 254 -0.40 -18.92 6.33
C THR A 254 0.47 -17.70 6.08
N TYR A 255 1.22 -17.67 4.98
CA TYR A 255 2.08 -16.55 4.61
C TYR A 255 1.32 -15.32 4.09
N ASN A 256 0.00 -15.43 3.82
CA ASN A 256 -0.87 -14.27 3.62
C ASN A 256 -1.28 -13.69 4.97
N THR A 257 -1.78 -14.55 5.87
CA THR A 257 -2.36 -14.16 7.16
C THR A 257 -1.32 -13.73 8.19
N ALA A 258 -0.20 -14.44 8.31
CA ALA A 258 0.82 -14.19 9.33
C ALA A 258 1.33 -12.73 9.37
N PRO A 259 1.76 -12.11 8.25
CA PRO A 259 2.16 -10.70 8.28
C PRO A 259 1.00 -9.75 8.60
N MET A 260 -0.23 -10.06 8.19
CA MET A 260 -1.40 -9.25 8.52
C MET A 260 -1.69 -9.21 10.03
N VAL A 261 -1.39 -10.28 10.78
CA VAL A 261 -1.49 -10.24 12.25
C VAL A 261 -0.61 -9.13 12.83
N GLY A 262 0.60 -8.94 12.29
CA GLY A 262 1.50 -7.86 12.68
C GLY A 262 0.96 -6.48 12.29
N VAL A 263 0.48 -6.33 11.05
CA VAL A 263 -0.12 -5.07 10.55
C VAL A 263 -1.33 -4.66 11.40
N PHE A 264 -2.26 -5.58 11.65
CA PHE A 264 -3.44 -5.30 12.48
C PHE A 264 -3.06 -4.98 13.92
N SER A 265 -2.06 -5.67 14.49
CA SER A 265 -1.55 -5.33 15.83
C SER A 265 -1.03 -3.90 15.89
N LYS A 266 -0.30 -3.46 14.86
CA LYS A 266 0.19 -2.09 14.74
C LYS A 266 -0.94 -1.06 14.61
N LEU A 267 -1.88 -1.30 13.70
CA LEU A 267 -3.01 -0.39 13.49
C LEU A 267 -3.89 -0.25 14.73
N MET A 268 -4.12 -1.36 15.46
CA MET A 268 -4.81 -1.33 16.75
C MET A 268 -4.06 -0.52 17.81
N GLU A 269 -2.75 -0.66 17.88
CA GLU A 269 -1.91 0.12 18.79
C GLU A 269 -2.02 1.63 18.50
N MET A 270 -1.94 2.02 17.23
CA MET A 270 -2.08 3.41 16.79
C MET A 270 -3.46 3.98 17.11
N GLU A 271 -4.53 3.21 16.86
CA GLU A 271 -5.90 3.63 17.18
C GLU A 271 -6.09 3.84 18.69
N ARG A 272 -5.55 2.94 19.52
CA ARG A 272 -5.57 3.11 20.98
C ARG A 272 -4.83 4.37 21.43
N ARG A 273 -3.68 4.68 20.82
CA ARG A 273 -2.95 5.92 21.11
C ARG A 273 -3.75 7.16 20.70
N ARG A 274 -4.38 7.15 19.53
CA ARG A 274 -5.25 8.25 19.06
C ARG A 274 -6.43 8.49 20.00
N ARG A 275 -7.12 7.43 20.43
CA ARG A 275 -8.26 7.53 21.37
C ARG A 275 -7.86 8.05 22.75
N ARG A 276 -6.69 7.65 23.27
CA ARG A 276 -6.16 8.18 24.54
C ARG A 276 -6.00 9.70 24.52
N TRP A 277 -5.68 10.28 23.37
CA TRP A 277 -5.46 11.72 23.21
C TRP A 277 -6.72 12.49 22.79
N ARG A 278 -7.85 11.82 22.60
CA ARG A 278 -9.14 12.46 22.37
C ARG A 278 -9.89 12.49 23.71
N PRO A 279 -9.87 13.60 24.46
CA PRO A 279 -10.70 13.68 25.66
C PRO A 279 -12.16 13.58 25.24
N GLU A 280 -12.89 12.64 25.83
CA GLU A 280 -14.35 12.62 25.73
C GLU A 280 -14.89 13.88 26.42
N GLY A 281 -15.71 14.67 25.73
CA GLY A 281 -16.42 15.82 26.31
C GLY A 281 -15.84 17.18 25.95
N GLY A 282 -16.05 17.61 24.70
CA GLY A 282 -16.08 19.04 24.38
C GLY A 282 -17.46 19.60 24.69
N ASP A 283 -17.78 19.83 25.97
CA ASP A 283 -18.91 20.67 26.33
C ASP A 283 -18.55 22.11 25.96
N ALA A 284 -19.42 22.74 25.16
CA ALA A 284 -19.34 24.16 24.86
C ALA A 284 -19.33 24.96 26.17
N PRO A 285 -18.54 26.05 26.29
CA PRO A 285 -18.57 26.88 27.48
C PRO A 285 -19.99 27.44 27.65
N PRO A 286 -20.57 27.41 28.86
CA PRO A 286 -21.90 27.96 29.06
C PRO A 286 -21.88 29.44 28.73
N SER A 287 -22.79 29.85 27.86
CA SER A 287 -23.10 31.24 27.59
C SER A 287 -23.36 31.95 28.92
N SER A 288 -22.71 33.10 29.11
CA SER A 288 -22.90 34.01 30.24
C SER A 288 -24.39 34.32 30.45
N GLY A 289 -25.02 33.60 31.39
CA GLY A 289 -26.32 33.94 31.95
C GLY A 289 -26.11 34.82 33.17
N SER A 290 -26.59 36.06 33.12
CA SER A 290 -26.67 36.98 34.27
C SER A 290 -27.47 36.34 35.41
N PRO A 291 -27.15 36.61 36.68
CA PRO A 291 -27.91 36.07 37.80
C PRO A 291 -29.30 36.74 37.84
N ALA A 292 -30.35 35.93 37.85
CA ALA A 292 -31.69 36.37 38.18
C ALA A 292 -31.73 36.68 39.69
N ALA A 293 -32.34 37.81 40.04
CA ALA A 293 -32.54 38.27 41.40
C ALA A 293 -33.42 37.29 42.19
N GLU A 294 -33.06 37.08 43.46
CA GLU A 294 -33.99 36.61 44.49
C GLU A 294 -35.06 37.70 44.72
N GLU A 295 -36.33 37.33 44.61
CA GLU A 295 -37.44 38.02 45.26
C GLU A 295 -37.95 37.12 46.39
N ASP A 296 -37.82 37.62 47.61
CA ASP A 296 -38.58 37.21 48.79
C ASP A 296 -40.08 37.37 48.53
N ASP A 297 -40.90 36.40 48.95
CA ASP A 297 -41.98 36.65 49.92
C ASP A 297 -42.86 35.41 50.23
N LEU A 298 -43.01 35.21 51.55
CA LEU A 298 -44.03 34.47 52.33
C LEU A 298 -43.97 32.93 52.43
#